data_AF-A0A2T2WA90-F1
#
_entry.id   AF-A0A2T2WA90-F1
#
_cell.length_a   1.000
_cell.length_b   1.000
_cell.length_c   1.000
_cell.angle_alpha   90.00
_cell.angle_beta   90.00
_cell.angle_gamma   90.00
#
_symmetry.space_group_name_H-M   'P 1'
#
loop_
_entity.id
_entity.type
_entity.pdbx_description
1 polymer ?
#
loop_
_entity_poly.entity_id
_entity_poly.type
_entity_poly.pdbx_seq_one_letter_code
_entity_poly.pdbx_strand_id
1 'polypeptide(L)'
;MQIKAIYAVLKQVPMSHQVYPTRSFIRFMAKSQLTADLAGHAVPAYVSRSGSTAQTMDFQPAEDGSGAYCDIFQASGDCLDEALLQRITTATLDPEQSPKLFCPYPSETEAAKVEAAAAEAIVTAYKQACLEQRQRLVDQFNHLLDR
;
A
#
# COMPACT_ATOMS: atom_id res chain seq x y z
N MET A 1 6.24 5.90 11.40
CA MET A 1 7.04 5.51 10.22
C MET A 1 6.61 6.43 9.10
N GLN A 2 7.51 7.20 8.49
CA GLN A 2 7.14 8.19 7.46
C GLN A 2 7.48 7.60 6.10
N ILE A 3 6.51 7.51 5.18
CA ILE A 3 6.78 7.27 3.76
C ILE A 3 7.58 8.46 3.22
N LYS A 4 8.91 8.37 3.28
CA LYS A 4 9.85 9.38 2.78
C LYS A 4 10.18 9.10 1.32
N ALA A 5 9.23 9.32 0.42
CA ALA A 5 9.52 9.36 -1.02
C ALA A 5 8.43 10.04 -1.87
N ILE A 6 8.02 11.28 -1.55
CA ILE A 6 7.18 12.05 -2.50
C ILE A 6 7.51 13.55 -2.43
N TYR A 7 8.67 13.97 -2.93
CA TYR A 7 8.87 15.38 -3.31
C TYR A 7 9.83 15.49 -4.50
N ALA A 8 9.26 15.51 -5.71
CA ALA A 8 9.94 16.01 -6.90
C ALA A 8 8.93 16.77 -7.79
N VAL A 9 8.85 18.09 -7.51
CA VAL A 9 8.47 19.23 -8.35
C VAL A 9 7.64 18.94 -9.61
N LEU A 10 6.32 19.16 -9.53
CA LEU A 10 5.45 19.39 -10.69
C LEU A 10 5.40 20.89 -11.03
N LYS A 11 5.86 21.25 -12.24
CA LYS A 11 5.76 22.59 -12.81
C LYS A 11 4.30 22.89 -13.19
N GLN A 12 3.76 24.00 -12.68
CA GLN A 12 2.37 24.43 -12.83
C GLN A 12 1.97 24.75 -14.29
N VAL A 13 0.83 24.19 -14.72
CA VAL A 13 -0.03 24.76 -15.77
C VAL A 13 -1.35 25.14 -15.08
N PRO A 14 -1.82 26.39 -15.16
CA PRO A 14 -3.00 26.81 -14.42
C PRO A 14 -4.26 26.45 -15.22
N MET A 15 -4.91 25.36 -14.84
CA MET A 15 -6.33 25.14 -15.12
C MET A 15 -6.98 24.63 -13.83
N SER A 16 -8.06 25.28 -13.40
CA SER A 16 -8.81 24.94 -12.18
C SER A 16 -9.58 23.62 -12.35
N HIS A 17 -8.89 22.52 -12.60
CA HIS A 17 -9.49 21.19 -12.60
C HIS A 17 -9.46 20.67 -11.17
N GLN A 18 -10.65 20.44 -10.61
CA GLN A 18 -10.79 19.68 -9.38
C GLN A 18 -10.19 18.29 -9.60
N VAL A 19 -9.24 17.91 -8.75
CA VAL A 19 -8.53 16.63 -8.85
C VAL A 19 -9.10 15.66 -7.83
N TYR A 20 -9.38 14.44 -8.26
CA TYR A 20 -9.85 13.38 -7.37
C TYR A 20 -8.73 12.39 -7.07
N PRO A 21 -8.64 11.87 -5.84
CA PRO A 21 -7.79 10.74 -5.52
C PRO A 21 -8.15 9.53 -6.39
N THR A 22 -7.14 8.91 -6.99
CA THR A 22 -7.30 7.80 -7.92
C THR A 22 -7.22 6.48 -7.18
N ARG A 23 -8.36 5.80 -7.03
CA ARG A 23 -8.46 4.49 -6.33
C ARG A 23 -7.54 3.42 -6.93
N SER A 24 -7.47 3.34 -8.26
CA SER A 24 -6.58 2.41 -8.95
C SER A 24 -5.12 2.69 -8.65
N PHE A 25 -4.75 3.97 -8.51
CA PHE A 25 -3.40 4.39 -8.16
C PHE A 25 -3.08 4.04 -6.70
N ILE A 26 -4.03 4.24 -5.78
CA ILE A 26 -3.87 3.84 -4.37
C ILE A 26 -3.60 2.34 -4.24
N ARG A 27 -4.41 1.51 -4.91
CA ARG A 27 -4.23 0.05 -4.93
C ARG A 27 -2.87 -0.32 -5.52
N PHE A 28 -2.47 0.32 -6.61
CA PHE A 28 -1.17 0.11 -7.23
C PHE A 28 -0.01 0.44 -6.28
N MET A 29 -0.03 1.61 -5.63
CA MET A 29 0.99 2.03 -4.67
C MET A 29 1.13 1.03 -3.51
N ALA A 30 0.00 0.62 -2.92
CA ALA A 30 0.00 -0.33 -1.81
C ALA A 30 0.56 -1.69 -2.21
N LYS A 31 0.13 -2.22 -3.36
CA LYS A 31 0.61 -3.51 -3.87
C LYS A 31 2.11 -3.46 -4.19
N SER A 32 2.58 -2.40 -4.85
CA SER A 32 4.00 -2.25 -5.19
C SER A 32 4.88 -2.16 -3.95
N GLN A 33 4.45 -1.45 -2.90
CA GLN A 33 5.18 -1.40 -1.64
C GLN A 33 5.23 -2.76 -0.95
N LEU A 34 4.09 -3.47 -0.84
CA LEU A 34 4.06 -4.83 -0.28
C LEU A 34 4.94 -5.80 -1.09
N THR A 35 4.98 -5.64 -2.41
CA THR A 35 5.84 -6.45 -3.28
C THR A 35 7.32 -6.19 -3.01
N ALA A 36 7.72 -4.92 -2.85
CA ALA A 36 9.09 -4.56 -2.50
C ALA A 36 9.49 -5.08 -1.12
N ASP A 37 8.60 -4.93 -0.13
CA ASP A 37 8.81 -5.44 1.22
C ASP A 37 8.98 -6.97 1.22
N LEU A 38 8.16 -7.71 0.46
CA LEU A 38 8.25 -9.17 0.31
C LEU A 38 9.52 -9.60 -0.42
N ALA A 39 9.86 -8.92 -1.51
CA ALA A 39 11.01 -9.24 -2.34
C ALA A 39 12.34 -8.96 -1.62
N GLY A 40 12.33 -8.09 -0.61
CA GLY A 40 13.53 -7.68 0.13
C GLY A 40 14.50 -6.84 -0.72
N HIS A 41 14.05 -6.35 -1.87
CA HIS A 41 14.82 -5.50 -2.77
C HIS A 41 13.91 -4.47 -3.44
N ALA A 42 14.53 -3.45 -4.04
CA ALA A 42 13.80 -2.42 -4.76
C ALA A 42 12.96 -3.02 -5.90
N VAL A 43 11.71 -2.55 -6.03
CA VAL A 43 10.82 -2.90 -7.15
C VAL A 43 10.54 -1.65 -7.96
N PRO A 44 11.02 -1.57 -9.22
CA PRO A 44 10.67 -0.47 -10.11
C PRO A 44 9.24 -0.66 -10.61
N ALA A 45 8.44 0.39 -10.56
CA ALA A 45 7.09 0.38 -11.06
C ALA A 45 6.86 1.55 -12.02
N TYR A 46 6.21 1.24 -13.13
CA TYR A 46 5.89 2.24 -14.15
C TYR A 46 4.55 2.89 -13.85
N VAL A 47 4.55 4.22 -13.76
CA VAL A 47 3.36 5.04 -13.52
C VAL A 47 3.10 5.91 -14.74
N SER A 48 1.92 5.73 -15.32
CA SER A 48 1.36 6.65 -16.30
C SER A 48 0.05 7.20 -15.75
N ARG A 49 0.02 8.49 -15.40
CA ARG A 49 -1.23 9.19 -15.08
C ARG A 49 -1.70 9.89 -16.34
N SER A 50 -3.02 9.90 -16.57
CA SER A 50 -3.60 10.60 -17.71
C SER A 50 -3.20 12.08 -17.65
N GLY A 51 -2.44 12.56 -18.64
CA GLY A 51 -1.94 13.94 -18.70
C GLY A 51 -0.54 14.18 -18.11
N SER A 52 0.12 13.17 -17.52
CA SER A 52 1.50 13.29 -17.04
C SER A 52 2.49 12.54 -17.93
N THR A 53 3.77 12.95 -17.89
CA THR A 53 4.86 12.13 -18.40
C THR A 53 4.91 10.81 -17.63
N ALA A 54 5.17 9.72 -18.34
CA ALA A 54 5.47 8.44 -17.73
C ALA A 54 6.65 8.55 -16.77
N GLN A 55 6.50 8.02 -15.56
CA GLN A 55 7.54 8.05 -14.54
C GLN A 55 7.78 6.64 -13.98
N THR A 56 9.05 6.30 -13.76
CA THR A 56 9.42 5.12 -12.98
C THR A 56 9.52 5.53 -11.53
N MET A 57 8.81 4.81 -10.66
CA MET A 57 8.92 4.94 -9.21
C MET A 57 9.57 3.67 -8.66
N ASP A 58 10.60 3.85 -7.83
CA ASP A 58 11.27 2.73 -7.17
C ASP A 58 10.73 2.56 -5.75
N PHE A 59 10.10 1.42 -5.47
CA PHE A 59 9.61 1.06 -4.15
C PHE A 59 10.72 0.32 -3.42
N GLN A 60 11.19 0.90 -2.31
CA GLN A 60 12.21 0.28 -1.46
C GLN A 60 11.54 -0.56 -0.38
N PRO A 61 12.12 -1.71 0.00
CA PRO A 61 11.67 -2.43 1.18
C PRO A 61 11.80 -1.55 2.43
N ALA A 62 10.85 -1.68 3.36
CA ALA A 62 10.89 -0.96 4.62
C ALA A 62 12.14 -1.33 5.47
N GLU A 63 12.85 -0.32 5.98
CA GLU A 63 14.08 -0.49 6.80
C GLU A 63 13.82 -1.05 8.21
N ASP A 64 12.55 -1.06 8.65
CA ASP A 64 12.14 -1.34 10.03
C ASP A 64 12.23 -2.81 10.45
N GLY A 65 12.85 -3.67 9.62
CA GLY A 65 12.95 -5.09 9.93
C GLY A 65 11.59 -5.79 9.93
N SER A 66 10.58 -5.24 9.23
CA SER A 66 9.33 -5.97 8.93
C SER A 66 9.55 -7.21 8.04
N GLY A 67 10.78 -7.69 7.90
CA GLY A 67 11.10 -9.07 7.53
C GLY A 67 10.40 -10.14 8.38
N ALA A 68 9.88 -9.82 9.56
CA ALA A 68 9.12 -10.78 10.38
C ALA A 68 7.79 -11.26 9.76
N TYR A 69 7.18 -10.49 8.85
CA TYR A 69 6.08 -11.01 8.02
C TYR A 69 6.63 -11.75 6.78
N CYS A 70 7.78 -11.32 6.25
CA CYS A 70 8.46 -11.94 5.10
C CYS A 70 9.02 -13.34 5.40
N ASP A 71 9.41 -13.65 6.64
CA ASP A 71 9.88 -14.99 7.04
C ASP A 71 8.81 -16.07 6.81
N ILE A 72 7.52 -15.70 6.87
CA ILE A 72 6.39 -16.57 6.55
C ILE A 72 6.36 -16.89 5.04
N PHE A 73 6.71 -15.91 4.21
CA PHE A 73 6.66 -16.01 2.75
C PHE A 73 7.90 -16.67 2.14
N GLN A 74 9.09 -16.48 2.73
CA GLN A 74 10.29 -17.21 2.32
C GLN A 74 10.18 -18.73 2.57
N ALA A 75 9.50 -19.16 3.63
CA ALA A 75 9.33 -20.58 3.95
C ALA A 75 8.19 -21.27 3.16
N SER A 76 7.17 -20.52 2.73
CA SER A 76 5.99 -21.04 2.01
C SER A 76 6.10 -20.94 0.49
N GLY A 77 7.00 -20.10 -0.04
CA GLY A 77 7.03 -19.76 -1.46
C GLY A 77 5.80 -18.93 -1.89
N ASP A 78 5.01 -18.47 -0.92
CA ASP A 78 3.74 -17.82 -1.20
C ASP A 78 3.96 -16.40 -1.76
N CYS A 79 3.17 -16.13 -2.79
CA CYS A 79 2.97 -14.79 -3.30
C CYS A 79 2.09 -14.00 -2.34
N LEU A 80 2.07 -12.68 -2.52
CA LEU A 80 1.16 -11.76 -1.84
C LEU A 80 -0.28 -12.33 -1.86
N ASP A 81 -0.95 -12.43 -0.70
CA ASP A 81 -2.34 -12.90 -0.62
C ASP A 81 -3.25 -11.84 -1.24
N GLU A 82 -3.51 -11.98 -2.54
CA GLU A 82 -4.33 -11.07 -3.32
C GLU A 82 -5.78 -11.01 -2.81
N ALA A 83 -6.29 -12.08 -2.21
CA ALA A 83 -7.64 -12.10 -1.65
C ALA A 83 -7.71 -11.25 -0.37
N LEU A 84 -6.73 -11.40 0.53
CA LEU A 84 -6.58 -10.54 1.70
C LEU A 84 -6.39 -9.07 1.28
N LEU A 85 -5.47 -8.80 0.35
CA LEU A 85 -5.24 -7.46 -0.17
C LEU A 85 -6.52 -6.86 -0.77
N GLN A 86 -7.27 -7.63 -1.55
CA GLN A 86 -8.52 -7.17 -2.16
C GLN A 86 -9.57 -6.81 -1.09
N ARG A 87 -9.72 -7.61 -0.04
CA ARG A 87 -10.66 -7.31 1.07
C ARG A 87 -10.28 -6.03 1.80
N ILE A 88 -9.00 -5.89 2.16
CA ILE A 88 -8.49 -4.69 2.84
C ILE A 88 -8.68 -3.47 1.94
N THR A 89 -8.29 -3.56 0.67
CA THR A 89 -8.46 -2.48 -0.31
C THR A 89 -9.93 -2.09 -0.43
N THR A 90 -10.85 -3.06 -0.50
CA THR A 90 -12.29 -2.78 -0.60
C THR A 90 -12.79 -2.05 0.63
N ALA A 91 -12.40 -2.48 1.84
CA ALA A 91 -12.77 -1.82 3.08
C ALA A 91 -12.17 -0.41 3.22
N THR A 92 -10.91 -0.22 2.85
CA THR A 92 -10.23 1.08 2.94
C THR A 92 -10.74 2.08 1.91
N LEU A 93 -11.17 1.61 0.73
CA LEU A 93 -11.69 2.47 -0.35
C LEU A 93 -13.21 2.61 -0.33
N ASP A 94 -13.88 2.06 0.70
CA ASP A 94 -15.31 2.18 0.88
C ASP A 94 -15.70 3.67 1.09
N PRO A 95 -16.77 4.17 0.43
CA PRO A 95 -17.19 5.56 0.55
C PRO A 95 -17.60 5.98 1.96
N GLU A 96 -18.18 5.06 2.75
CA GLU A 96 -18.61 5.34 4.12
C GLU A 96 -17.41 5.40 5.07
N GLN A 97 -16.40 4.57 4.82
CA GLN A 97 -15.17 4.53 5.63
C GLN A 97 -14.18 5.64 5.27
N SER A 98 -14.11 6.01 3.99
CA SER A 98 -13.12 6.95 3.46
C SER A 98 -13.73 8.04 2.58
N PRO A 99 -14.62 8.90 3.10
CA PRO A 99 -15.31 9.92 2.32
C PRO A 99 -14.35 10.91 1.65
N LYS A 100 -13.17 11.14 2.23
CA LYS A 100 -12.11 12.01 1.68
C LYS A 100 -11.62 11.57 0.31
N LEU A 101 -11.71 10.29 -0.03
CA LEU A 101 -11.35 9.76 -1.35
C LEU A 101 -12.36 10.11 -2.46
N PHE A 102 -13.51 10.65 -2.07
CA PHE A 102 -14.62 10.98 -2.96
C PHE A 102 -14.84 12.51 -3.04
N CYS A 103 -13.98 13.29 -2.40
CA CYS A 103 -14.00 14.75 -2.45
C CYS A 103 -13.06 15.29 -3.53
N PRO A 104 -13.42 16.41 -4.19
CA PRO A 104 -12.50 17.12 -5.06
C PRO A 104 -11.43 17.86 -4.25
N TYR A 105 -10.21 17.89 -4.77
CA TYR A 105 -9.09 18.65 -4.20
C TYR A 105 -8.68 19.81 -5.13
N PRO A 106 -8.21 20.93 -4.56
CA PRO A 106 -7.79 22.11 -5.31
C PRO A 106 -6.47 21.93 -6.07
N SER A 107 -5.70 20.87 -5.77
CA SER A 107 -4.45 20.57 -6.48
C SER A 107 -4.13 19.07 -6.49
N GLU A 108 -3.33 18.65 -7.47
CA GLU A 108 -2.80 17.28 -7.56
C GLU A 108 -1.97 16.91 -6.32
N THR A 109 -1.21 17.85 -5.77
CA THR A 109 -0.38 17.62 -4.57
C THR A 109 -1.24 17.25 -3.36
N GLU A 110 -2.40 17.87 -3.19
CA GLU A 110 -3.29 17.55 -2.07
C GLU A 110 -4.01 16.21 -2.27
N ALA A 111 -4.48 15.93 -3.48
CA ALA A 111 -5.03 14.62 -3.82
C ALA A 111 -3.99 13.51 -3.61
N ALA A 112 -2.73 13.73 -4.02
CA ALA A 112 -1.64 12.77 -3.88
C ALA A 112 -1.29 12.46 -2.41
N LYS A 113 -1.42 13.43 -1.49
CA LYS A 113 -1.24 13.17 -0.05
C LYS A 113 -2.29 12.21 0.49
N VAL A 114 -3.53 12.36 0.03
CA VAL A 114 -4.65 11.50 0.45
C VAL A 114 -4.49 10.11 -0.15
N GLU A 115 -4.06 10.02 -1.41
CA GLU A 115 -3.73 8.75 -2.05
C GLU A 115 -2.61 8.02 -1.30
N ALA A 116 -1.54 8.72 -0.96
CA ALA A 116 -0.40 8.15 -0.23
C ALA A 116 -0.83 7.64 1.16
N ALA A 117 -1.61 8.43 1.90
CA ALA A 117 -2.13 8.03 3.21
C ALA A 117 -3.05 6.80 3.12
N ALA A 118 -3.89 6.71 2.10
CA ALA A 118 -4.76 5.54 1.89
C ALA A 118 -3.95 4.30 1.49
N ALA A 119 -2.91 4.45 0.66
CA ALA A 119 -2.02 3.36 0.31
C ALA A 119 -1.24 2.85 1.53
N GLU A 120 -0.73 3.76 2.37
CA GLU A 120 -0.09 3.43 3.64
C GLU A 120 -1.02 2.63 4.56
N ALA A 121 -2.27 3.07 4.69
CA ALA A 121 -3.26 2.39 5.51
C ALA A 121 -3.51 0.94 5.04
N ILE A 122 -3.57 0.71 3.72
CA ILE A 122 -3.69 -0.65 3.15
C ILE A 122 -2.46 -1.50 3.48
N VAL A 123 -1.24 -0.96 3.30
CA VAL A 123 0.02 -1.67 3.59
C VAL A 123 0.08 -2.05 5.08
N THR A 124 -0.20 -1.11 5.98
CA THR A 124 -0.19 -1.34 7.42
C THR A 124 -1.24 -2.38 7.83
N ALA A 125 -2.47 -2.26 7.33
CA ALA A 125 -3.54 -3.21 7.64
C ALA A 125 -3.22 -4.61 7.14
N TYR A 126 -2.60 -4.73 5.95
CA TYR A 126 -2.19 -6.03 5.40
C TYR A 126 -1.12 -6.68 6.27
N LYS A 127 -0.05 -5.95 6.61
CA LYS A 127 1.03 -6.44 7.48
C LYS A 127 0.47 -6.91 8.83
N GLN A 128 -0.39 -6.10 9.44
CA GLN A 128 -1.02 -6.43 10.73
C GLN A 128 -1.88 -7.70 10.63
N ALA A 129 -2.70 -7.83 9.59
CA ALA A 129 -3.53 -9.02 9.37
C ALA A 129 -2.69 -10.29 9.22
N CYS A 130 -1.56 -10.23 8.51
CA CYS A 130 -0.64 -11.35 8.38
C CYS A 130 -0.03 -11.75 9.74
N LEU A 131 0.39 -10.78 10.56
CA LEU A 131 0.92 -11.04 11.90
C LEU A 131 -0.13 -11.69 12.82
N GLU A 132 -1.38 -11.22 12.78
CA GLU A 132 -2.48 -11.81 13.56
C GLU A 132 -2.82 -13.23 13.12
N GLN A 133 -2.83 -13.50 11.81
CA GLN A 133 -3.03 -14.85 11.29
C GLN A 133 -1.93 -15.81 11.78
N ARG A 134 -0.67 -15.36 11.78
CA ARG A 134 0.45 -16.13 12.35
C ARG A 134 0.26 -16.42 13.83
N GLN A 135 -0.06 -15.40 14.63
CA GLN A 135 -0.22 -15.58 16.07
C GLN A 135 -1.32 -16.62 16.37
N ARG A 136 -2.46 -16.54 15.66
CA ARG A 136 -3.53 -17.53 15.80
C ARG A 136 -3.09 -18.96 15.49
N LEU A 137 -2.27 -19.15 14.45
CA LEU A 137 -1.74 -20.48 14.12
C LEU A 137 -0.80 -21.01 15.22
N VAL A 138 0.07 -20.16 15.74
CA VAL A 138 0.97 -20.52 16.85
C VAL A 138 0.17 -20.90 18.09
N ASP A 139 -0.85 -20.11 18.44
CA ASP A 139 -1.71 -20.40 19.60
C ASP A 139 -2.46 -21.73 19.44
N GLN A 140 -2.98 -22.01 18.24
CA GLN A 140 -3.62 -23.29 17.92
C GLN A 140 -2.65 -24.46 18.04
N PHE A 141 -1.42 -24.31 17.54
CA PHE A 141 -0.41 -25.36 17.63
C PHE A 141 0.00 -25.63 19.08
N ASN A 142 0.25 -24.59 19.87
CA ASN A 142 0.55 -24.73 21.30
C ASN A 142 -0.59 -25.43 22.05
N HIS A 143 -1.85 -25.09 21.74
CA HIS A 143 -3.00 -25.75 22.35
C HIS A 143 -3.12 -27.24 22.01
N LEU A 144 -2.58 -27.67 20.86
CA LEU A 144 -2.50 -29.09 20.49
C LEU A 144 -1.36 -29.83 21.21
N LEU A 145 -0.30 -29.14 21.60
CA LEU A 145 0.83 -29.72 22.34
C LEU A 145 0.57 -29.81 23.85
N ASP A 146 -0.26 -28.94 24.39
CA ASP A 146 -0.67 -28.95 25.81
C ASP A 146 -1.75 -30.01 26.13
N ARG A 147 -2.09 -30.88 25.17
CA ARG A 147 -3.03 -32.00 25.29
C ARG A 147 -2.32 -33.34 25.27
#